data_AF-A0A8B9F5R8-F1
#
_entry.id   AF-A0A8B9F5R8-F1
#
_cell.length_a   1.000
_cell.length_b   1.000
_cell.length_c   1.000
_cell.angle_alpha   90.00
_cell.angle_beta   90.00
_cell.angle_gamma   90.00
#
_symmetry.space_group_name_H-M   'P 1'
#
loop_
_entity.id
_entity.type
_entity.pdbx_description
1 polymer ?
#
loop_
_entity_poly.entity_id
_entity_poly.type
_entity_poly.pdbx_seq_one_letter_code
_entity_poly.pdbx_strand_id
1 'polypeptide(L)'
;PVLQGVPNQEPQMRRVIGQTNTLRHSRLLVCGFCKRADCDPEVLGQLCRHDGLCVHENCLYHASGLYQRGADEEGFYGFLFPDIQEALKRVAHKSCSLEIGPGASISCGARRCPRTFHYPCGSERGCVSQFFGERAGAEASPPSAGPSAGSTGRC
;
A
#
# COMPACT_ATOMS: atom_id res chain seq x y z
N PRO A 1 -30.53 -50.42 21.78
CA PRO A 1 -29.20 -50.54 21.15
C PRO A 1 -28.87 -49.26 20.37
N VAL A 2 -27.87 -48.53 20.88
CA VAL A 2 -27.36 -47.26 20.36
C VAL A 2 -26.80 -47.48 18.95
N LEU A 3 -27.32 -46.77 17.94
CA LEU A 3 -26.62 -46.61 16.66
C LEU A 3 -25.87 -45.28 16.72
N GLN A 4 -24.57 -45.40 16.96
CA GLN A 4 -23.62 -44.30 17.00
C GLN A 4 -23.54 -43.65 15.61
N GLY A 5 -23.75 -42.33 15.56
CA GLY A 5 -23.55 -41.52 14.38
C GLY A 5 -22.06 -41.41 14.04
N VAL A 6 -21.74 -41.56 12.76
CA VAL A 6 -20.44 -41.22 12.17
C VAL A 6 -20.60 -39.98 11.29
N PRO A 7 -19.64 -39.03 11.35
CA PRO A 7 -19.84 -37.66 10.92
C PRO A 7 -19.74 -37.44 9.41
N ASN A 8 -20.51 -36.45 8.96
CA ASN A 8 -20.55 -35.85 7.63
C ASN A 8 -19.14 -35.43 7.16
N GLN A 9 -18.68 -35.96 6.01
CA GLN A 9 -17.51 -35.44 5.29
C GLN A 9 -17.99 -34.76 4.00
N GLU A 10 -18.01 -33.43 4.02
CA GLU A 10 -18.22 -32.57 2.85
C GLU A 10 -16.89 -32.32 2.10
N PRO A 11 -16.93 -32.03 0.79
CA PRO A 11 -15.80 -32.18 -0.12
C PRO A 11 -14.74 -31.08 0.02
N GLN A 12 -13.47 -31.49 -0.10
CA GLN A 12 -12.28 -30.63 -0.01
C GLN A 12 -12.17 -29.71 -1.25
N MET A 13 -12.55 -28.43 -1.11
CA MET A 13 -12.26 -27.41 -2.12
C MET A 13 -10.94 -26.70 -1.81
N ARG A 14 -9.92 -27.03 -2.61
CA ARG A 14 -8.67 -26.28 -2.83
C ARG A 14 -8.87 -24.76 -2.74
N ARG A 15 -8.18 -24.09 -1.82
CA ARG A 15 -8.13 -22.62 -1.74
C ARG A 15 -6.71 -22.14 -1.57
N VAL A 16 -6.38 -21.17 -2.44
CA VAL A 16 -5.15 -20.38 -2.52
C VAL A 16 -4.79 -19.83 -1.14
N ILE A 17 -3.52 -19.96 -0.78
CA ILE A 17 -2.88 -19.50 0.46
C ILE A 17 -3.13 -18.00 0.72
N GLY A 18 -4.24 -17.69 1.40
CA GLY A 18 -4.39 -16.50 2.24
C GLY A 18 -4.28 -16.95 3.69
N GLN A 19 -3.14 -16.70 4.34
CA GLN A 19 -2.95 -17.05 5.75
C GLN A 19 -3.40 -15.89 6.63
N THR A 20 -4.53 -16.07 7.31
CA THR A 20 -5.05 -15.20 8.35
C THR A 20 -4.33 -15.42 9.68
N ASN A 21 -3.71 -14.35 10.18
CA ASN A 21 -3.42 -13.97 11.57
C ASN A 21 -3.28 -15.06 12.67
N THR A 22 -2.05 -15.26 13.16
CA THR A 22 -1.78 -15.73 14.54
C THR A 22 -0.70 -14.86 15.19
N LEU A 23 -1.06 -14.18 16.27
CA LEU A 23 -0.20 -13.36 17.12
C LEU A 23 0.94 -14.17 17.76
N ARG A 24 2.18 -13.93 17.33
CA ARG A 24 3.43 -14.15 18.11
C ARG A 24 4.43 -13.08 17.70
N HIS A 25 5.30 -12.65 18.62
CA HIS A 25 6.37 -11.63 18.48
C HIS A 25 7.45 -11.96 17.39
N SER A 26 7.04 -12.30 16.17
CA SER A 26 7.84 -12.12 14.97
C SER A 26 7.90 -10.62 14.71
N ARG A 27 9.11 -10.06 14.59
CA ARG A 27 9.38 -8.64 14.25
C ARG A 27 8.25 -8.11 13.36
N LEU A 28 7.39 -7.26 13.91
CA LEU A 28 6.26 -6.70 13.16
C LEU A 28 6.87 -6.03 11.94
N LEU A 29 6.56 -6.56 10.75
CA LEU A 29 7.02 -5.97 9.51
C LEU A 29 6.23 -4.67 9.34
N VAL A 30 6.94 -3.55 9.43
CA VAL A 30 6.35 -2.21 9.32
C VAL A 30 6.63 -1.64 7.94
N CYS A 31 5.66 -0.91 7.40
CA CYS A 31 5.83 -0.22 6.15
C CYS A 31 6.94 0.83 6.23
N GLY A 32 7.85 0.83 5.25
CA GLY A 32 8.98 1.74 5.18
C GLY A 32 8.58 3.22 5.08
N PHE A 33 7.37 3.52 4.57
CA PHE A 33 6.84 4.88 4.50
C PHE A 33 6.08 5.28 5.77
N CYS A 34 4.96 4.62 6.08
CA CYS A 34 4.08 5.07 7.18
C CYS A 34 4.42 4.50 8.56
N LYS A 35 5.40 3.59 8.66
CA LYS A 35 5.83 2.94 9.91
C LYS A 35 4.74 2.17 10.67
N ARG A 36 3.55 1.99 10.06
CA ARG A 36 2.47 1.15 10.57
C ARG A 36 2.68 -0.31 10.12
N ALA A 37 2.26 -1.24 10.95
CA ALA A 37 2.16 -2.66 10.61
C ALA A 37 0.92 -2.93 9.73
N ASP A 38 0.78 -4.17 9.29
CA ASP A 38 -0.34 -4.69 8.49
C ASP A 38 -1.65 -4.76 9.31
N CYS A 39 -2.22 -3.62 9.66
CA CYS A 39 -3.41 -3.54 10.51
C CYS A 39 -4.67 -3.03 9.77
N ASP A 40 -4.53 -2.36 8.61
CA ASP A 40 -5.64 -1.65 7.96
C ASP A 40 -5.62 -1.80 6.42
N PRO A 41 -5.88 -3.01 5.89
CA PRO A 41 -5.80 -3.28 4.45
C PRO A 41 -6.83 -2.49 3.62
N GLU A 42 -7.96 -2.10 4.20
CA GLU A 42 -8.98 -1.29 3.51
C GLU A 42 -8.48 0.12 3.18
N VAL A 43 -7.64 0.69 4.04
CA VAL A 43 -7.12 2.05 3.87
C VAL A 43 -5.76 2.01 3.19
N LEU A 44 -4.86 1.14 3.67
CA LEU A 44 -3.45 1.10 3.27
C LEU A 44 -3.21 0.22 2.03
N GLY A 45 -4.16 -0.65 1.69
CA GLY A 45 -3.95 -1.71 0.71
C GLY A 45 -3.05 -2.82 1.25
N GLN A 46 -2.61 -3.71 0.37
CA GLN A 46 -1.77 -4.84 0.76
C GLN A 46 -0.38 -4.39 1.24
N LEU A 47 0.17 -5.04 2.27
CA LEU A 47 1.57 -4.89 2.64
C LEU A 47 2.46 -5.77 1.74
N CYS A 48 3.16 -5.16 0.79
CA CYS A 48 4.07 -5.84 -0.12
C CYS A 48 5.42 -6.15 0.56
N ARG A 49 6.03 -7.29 0.22
CA ARG A 49 7.32 -7.72 0.76
C ARG A 49 8.24 -8.30 -0.31
N HIS A 50 9.48 -7.84 -0.34
CA HIS A 50 10.53 -8.36 -1.20
C HIS A 50 11.91 -7.99 -0.64
N ASP A 51 12.78 -8.97 -0.41
CA ASP A 51 14.19 -8.76 -0.01
C ASP A 51 14.39 -7.73 1.13
N GLY A 52 13.58 -7.83 2.19
CA GLY A 52 13.62 -6.91 3.34
C GLY A 52 12.90 -5.58 3.15
N LEU A 53 12.45 -5.25 1.93
CA LEU A 53 11.50 -4.16 1.70
C LEU A 53 10.12 -4.57 2.16
N CYS A 54 9.44 -3.65 2.84
CA CYS A 54 8.08 -3.82 3.30
C CYS A 54 7.34 -2.50 3.12
N VAL A 55 6.34 -2.46 2.24
CA VAL A 55 5.66 -1.22 1.85
C VAL A 55 4.20 -1.47 1.54
N HIS A 56 3.30 -0.65 2.07
CA HIS A 56 1.89 -0.69 1.72
C HIS A 56 1.66 -0.19 0.28
N GLU A 57 0.74 -0.85 -0.42
CA GLU A 57 0.30 -0.50 -1.76
C GLU A 57 -0.07 0.99 -1.90
N ASN A 58 -0.98 1.52 -1.08
CA ASN A 58 -1.37 2.92 -1.19
C ASN A 58 -0.24 3.88 -0.76
N CYS A 59 0.69 3.45 0.08
CA CYS A 59 1.89 4.24 0.37
C CYS A 59 2.81 4.37 -0.86
N LEU A 60 2.85 3.37 -1.75
CA LEU A 60 3.60 3.44 -3.03
C LEU A 60 2.92 4.40 -4.00
N TYR A 61 1.62 4.18 -4.27
CA TYR A 61 0.88 4.97 -5.26
C TYR A 61 0.87 6.47 -4.95
N HIS A 62 0.85 6.84 -3.68
CA HIS A 62 0.78 8.23 -3.26
C HIS A 62 2.14 8.87 -2.92
N ALA A 63 3.25 8.12 -2.97
CA ALA A 63 4.58 8.66 -2.69
C ALA A 63 4.99 9.72 -3.74
N SER A 64 5.27 10.94 -3.29
CA SER A 64 5.66 12.04 -4.17
C SER A 64 7.01 11.77 -4.83
N GLY A 65 7.04 11.84 -6.17
CA GLY A 65 8.25 11.64 -6.96
C GLY A 65 8.67 10.17 -7.08
N LEU A 66 7.77 9.22 -6.82
CA LEU A 66 7.93 7.81 -7.15
C LEU A 66 6.97 7.47 -8.31
N TYR A 67 7.49 6.83 -9.35
CA TYR A 67 6.74 6.58 -10.59
C TYR A 67 6.87 5.10 -10.98
N GLN A 68 5.81 4.55 -11.56
CA GLN A 68 5.83 3.21 -12.16
C GLN A 68 6.63 3.30 -13.46
N ARG A 69 7.80 2.67 -13.48
CA ARG A 69 8.72 2.68 -14.63
C ARG A 69 8.92 1.29 -15.22
N GLY A 70 8.60 0.24 -14.47
CA GLY A 70 8.57 -1.14 -14.95
C GLY A 70 7.19 -1.54 -15.48
N ALA A 71 7.11 -2.73 -16.05
CA ALA A 71 5.85 -3.40 -16.33
C ALA A 71 5.14 -3.84 -15.04
N ASP A 72 3.85 -4.17 -15.11
CA ASP A 72 3.02 -4.54 -13.95
C ASP A 72 3.62 -5.68 -13.10
N GLU A 73 4.32 -6.62 -13.74
CA GLU A 73 4.97 -7.78 -13.11
C GLU A 73 6.37 -7.46 -12.53
N GLU A 74 6.93 -6.29 -12.83
CA GLU A 74 8.24 -5.86 -12.35
C GLU A 74 8.12 -5.04 -11.06
N GLY A 75 8.91 -5.42 -10.06
CA GLY A 75 8.92 -4.73 -8.77
C GLY A 75 7.61 -4.92 -8.00
N PHE A 76 7.08 -3.85 -7.41
CA PHE A 76 5.72 -3.84 -6.87
C PHE A 76 4.84 -3.01 -7.78
N TYR A 77 3.91 -3.63 -8.51
CA TYR A 77 2.95 -2.94 -9.39
C TYR A 77 3.65 -1.96 -10.38
N GLY A 78 4.75 -2.38 -11.01
CA GLY A 78 5.55 -1.52 -11.89
C GLY A 78 6.46 -0.50 -11.20
N PHE A 79 6.44 -0.40 -9.86
CA PHE A 79 7.43 0.35 -9.09
C PHE A 79 8.70 -0.50 -8.89
N LEU A 80 9.77 -0.12 -9.57
CA LEU A 80 11.05 -0.82 -9.51
C LEU A 80 11.67 -0.74 -8.11
N PHE A 81 12.23 -1.85 -7.61
CA PHE A 81 12.84 -1.89 -6.27
C PHE A 81 13.92 -0.82 -6.02
N PRO A 82 14.81 -0.50 -6.97
CA PRO A 82 15.78 0.59 -6.79
C PRO A 82 15.09 1.95 -6.57
N ASP A 83 14.01 2.25 -7.30
CA ASP A 83 13.28 3.50 -7.16
C ASP A 83 12.56 3.59 -5.80
N ILE A 84 12.03 2.45 -5.31
CA ILE A 84 11.43 2.36 -3.97
C ILE A 84 12.49 2.60 -2.89
N GLN A 85 13.66 1.98 -3.01
CA GLN A 85 14.77 2.19 -2.08
C GLN A 85 15.22 3.65 -2.04
N GLU A 86 15.36 4.29 -3.20
CA GLU A 86 15.68 5.71 -3.29
C GLU A 86 14.58 6.58 -2.67
N ALA A 87 13.31 6.26 -2.90
CA ALA A 87 12.19 6.95 -2.26
C ALA A 87 12.26 6.83 -0.73
N LEU A 88 12.55 5.65 -0.19
CA LEU A 88 12.72 5.42 1.25
C LEU A 88 13.88 6.23 1.83
N LYS A 89 15.02 6.29 1.14
CA LYS A 89 16.16 7.13 1.55
C LYS A 89 15.78 8.62 1.58
N ARG A 90 15.06 9.11 0.57
CA ARG A 90 14.61 10.52 0.48
C ARG A 90 13.70 10.94 1.64
N VAL A 91 12.89 10.03 2.16
CA VAL A 91 11.90 10.33 3.20
C VAL A 91 12.36 9.95 4.61
N ALA A 92 13.52 9.30 4.74
CA ALA A 92 14.03 8.76 6.01
C ALA A 92 14.14 9.82 7.13
N HIS A 93 14.28 11.09 6.78
CA HIS A 93 14.35 12.22 7.71
C HIS A 93 13.15 13.19 7.60
N LYS A 94 12.20 12.93 6.69
CA LYS A 94 11.03 13.79 6.50
C LYS A 94 9.96 13.47 7.53
N SER A 95 9.60 14.47 8.33
CA SER A 95 8.57 14.35 9.35
C SER A 95 7.17 14.51 8.76
N CYS A 96 6.20 13.81 9.34
CA CYS A 96 4.79 14.08 9.08
C CYS A 96 4.37 15.38 9.77
N SER A 97 3.55 16.19 9.10
CA SER A 97 3.01 17.43 9.67
C SER A 97 1.83 17.20 10.62
N LEU A 98 1.35 15.95 10.74
CA LEU A 98 0.17 15.57 11.52
C LEU A 98 0.50 14.65 12.70
N GLU A 99 1.63 13.95 12.65
CA GLU A 99 2.10 13.07 13.71
C GLU A 99 3.63 13.12 13.81
N ILE A 100 4.17 12.74 14.97
CA ILE A 100 5.61 12.68 15.19
C ILE A 100 6.12 11.37 14.61
N GLY A 101 6.95 11.44 13.57
CA GLY A 101 7.61 10.28 12.99
C GLY A 101 8.21 10.55 11.61
N PRO A 102 9.30 9.87 11.24
CA PRO A 102 9.90 9.98 9.92
C PRO A 102 9.24 9.05 8.90
N GLY A 103 9.41 9.35 7.62
CA GLY A 103 8.94 8.51 6.51
C GLY A 103 7.83 9.13 5.67
N ALA A 104 7.47 10.39 5.96
CA ALA A 104 6.44 11.13 5.24
C ALA A 104 6.79 11.28 3.75
N SER A 105 6.08 10.53 2.91
CA SER A 105 6.35 10.43 1.47
C SER A 105 5.46 11.31 0.60
N ILE A 106 4.37 11.85 1.14
CA ILE A 106 3.45 12.73 0.40
C ILE A 106 3.83 14.18 0.67
N SER A 107 4.06 14.95 -0.38
CA SER A 107 4.29 16.40 -0.30
C SER A 107 3.04 17.15 -0.71
N CYS A 108 2.73 18.26 -0.04
CA CYS A 108 1.62 19.12 -0.43
C CYS A 108 1.79 19.65 -1.87
N GLY A 109 0.70 19.64 -2.66
CA GLY A 109 0.70 20.15 -4.04
C GLY A 109 0.75 21.68 -4.16
N ALA A 110 0.61 22.43 -3.05
CA ALA A 110 0.70 23.88 -3.08
C ALA A 110 2.16 24.35 -3.31
N ARG A 111 2.35 25.35 -4.18
CA ARG A 111 3.68 25.89 -4.50
C ARG A 111 4.39 26.35 -3.22
N ARG A 112 5.62 25.86 -3.02
CA ARG A 112 6.49 26.16 -1.87
C ARG A 112 5.90 25.78 -0.50
N CYS A 113 4.90 24.89 -0.44
CA CYS A 113 4.45 24.34 0.83
C CYS A 113 5.46 23.29 1.33
N PRO A 114 6.03 23.43 2.53
CA PRO A 114 6.99 22.48 3.06
C PRO A 114 6.33 21.25 3.70
N ARG A 115 4.99 21.21 3.79
CA ARG A 115 4.27 20.17 4.52
C ARG A 115 4.36 18.82 3.81
N THR A 116 4.70 17.82 4.60
CA THR A 116 4.77 16.41 4.20
C THR A 116 3.93 15.54 5.13
N PHE A 117 3.41 14.43 4.59
CA PHE A 117 2.49 13.53 5.27
C PHE A 117 2.84 12.07 4.99
N HIS A 118 2.55 11.18 5.94
CA HIS A 118 2.32 9.78 5.60
C HIS A 118 0.99 9.67 4.85
N TYR A 119 0.87 8.66 3.99
CA TYR A 119 -0.39 8.35 3.32
C TYR A 119 -1.60 8.23 4.27
N PRO A 120 -1.58 7.39 5.32
CA PRO A 120 -2.74 7.29 6.22
C PRO A 120 -3.12 8.63 6.84
N CYS A 121 -2.16 9.41 7.33
CA CYS A 121 -2.43 10.71 7.95
C CYS A 121 -3.08 11.70 6.98
N GLY A 122 -2.59 11.73 5.74
CA GLY A 122 -3.14 12.60 4.71
C GLY A 122 -4.53 12.15 4.27
N SER A 123 -4.75 10.84 4.17
CA SER A 123 -6.04 10.25 3.82
C SER A 123 -7.10 10.53 4.89
N GLU A 124 -6.79 10.29 6.16
CA GLU A 124 -7.69 10.51 7.31
C GLU A 124 -8.16 11.97 7.45
N ARG A 125 -7.36 12.93 6.97
CA ARG A 125 -7.65 14.37 7.05
C ARG A 125 -8.06 15.00 5.72
N GLY A 126 -8.28 14.20 4.68
CA GLY A 126 -8.67 14.68 3.35
C GLY A 126 -7.58 15.49 2.62
N CYS A 127 -6.34 15.41 3.07
CA CYS A 127 -5.18 16.03 2.42
C CYS A 127 -4.62 15.18 1.27
N VAL A 128 -5.22 14.01 1.00
CA VAL A 128 -4.87 13.10 -0.10
C VAL A 128 -6.18 12.71 -0.79
N SER A 129 -6.25 12.93 -2.10
CA SER A 129 -7.40 12.48 -2.89
C SER A 129 -7.19 11.01 -3.25
N GLN A 130 -8.09 10.14 -2.79
CA GLN A 130 -8.14 8.74 -3.19
C GLN A 130 -8.72 8.67 -4.61
N PHE A 131 -7.98 8.12 -5.56
CA PHE A 131 -8.54 7.77 -6.85
C PHE A 131 -9.13 6.36 -6.72
N PHE A 132 -10.45 6.26 -6.62
CA PHE A 132 -11.13 4.99 -6.85
C PHE A 132 -11.14 4.76 -8.37
N GLY A 133 -10.34 3.80 -8.84
CA GLY A 133 -10.42 3.34 -10.22
C GLY A 133 -11.78 2.69 -10.46
N GLU A 134 -12.73 3.44 -11.01
CA GLU A 134 -14.02 2.92 -11.44
C GLU A 134 -13.79 1.96 -12.62
N ARG A 135 -13.76 0.65 -12.36
CA ARG A 135 -13.87 -0.37 -13.40
C ARG A 135 -15.35 -0.51 -13.77
N ALA A 136 -15.87 0.40 -14.58
CA ALA A 136 -17.11 0.19 -15.32
C ALA A 136 -16.77 -0.45 -16.68
N GLY A 137 -17.29 -1.65 -16.92
CA GLY A 137 -16.94 -2.47 -18.08
C GLY A 137 -17.43 -1.89 -19.41
N ALA A 138 -16.56 -1.96 -20.43
CA ALA A 138 -16.85 -2.43 -21.80
C ALA A 138 -15.60 -2.20 -22.67
N GLU A 139 -15.12 -3.29 -23.25
CA GLU A 139 -14.25 -3.43 -24.43
C GLU A 139 -13.66 -2.15 -25.08
N ALA A 140 -12.34 -1.96 -24.95
CA ALA A 140 -11.38 -1.68 -26.03
C ALA A 140 -10.03 -1.19 -25.47
N SER A 141 -8.98 -2.00 -25.67
CA SER A 141 -7.54 -1.67 -25.65
C SER A 141 -6.91 -1.15 -24.34
N PRO A 142 -5.69 -1.60 -23.99
CA PRO A 142 -5.00 -1.15 -22.80
C PRO A 142 -4.58 0.33 -22.95
N PRO A 143 -4.78 1.20 -21.94
CA PRO A 143 -4.07 2.46 -21.91
C PRO A 143 -2.59 2.17 -21.65
N SER A 144 -1.79 2.18 -22.72
CA SER A 144 -0.36 2.43 -22.61
C SER A 144 -0.16 3.74 -21.83
N ALA A 145 0.54 3.66 -20.70
CA ALA A 145 0.79 4.73 -19.73
C ALA A 145 -0.46 5.17 -18.93
N GLY A 146 -0.74 4.43 -17.85
CA GLY A 146 -1.65 4.91 -16.79
C GLY A 146 -1.09 6.20 -16.16
N PRO A 147 -1.94 7.19 -15.84
CA PRO A 147 -1.49 8.40 -15.19
C PRO A 147 -0.95 8.03 -13.81
N SER A 148 0.28 8.48 -13.51
CA SER A 148 0.78 8.46 -12.14
C SER A 148 -0.23 9.20 -11.28
N ALA A 149 -0.85 8.51 -10.32
CA ALA A 149 -1.85 9.06 -9.41
C ALA A 149 -1.18 10.03 -8.43
N GLY A 150 -0.76 11.20 -8.91
CA GLY A 150 -0.34 12.31 -8.08
C GLY A 150 -1.57 12.84 -7.35
N SER A 151 -1.74 12.49 -6.08
CA SER A 151 -2.79 13.09 -5.24
C SER A 151 -2.58 14.60 -5.15
N THR A 152 -3.52 15.39 -5.66
CA THR A 152 -3.48 16.87 -5.67
C THR A 152 -4.03 17.49 -4.39
N GLY A 153 -3.99 16.77 -3.27
CA GLY A 153 -4.53 17.25 -2.01
C GLY A 153 -3.79 18.50 -1.53
N ARG A 154 -4.57 19.52 -1.17
CA ARG A 154 -4.07 20.72 -0.50
C ARG A 154 -4.27 20.54 1.00
N CYS A 155 -3.30 21.05 1.72
CA CYS A 155 -3.06 20.87 3.13
C CYS A 155 -3.87 21.84 3.99
#